data_AF-A0A6P6B092-F1
#
_entry.id   AF-A0A6P6B092-F1
#
_cell.length_a   1.000
_cell.length_b   1.000
_cell.length_c   1.000
_cell.angle_alpha   90.00
_cell.angle_beta   90.00
_cell.angle_gamma   90.00
#
_symmetry.space_group_name_H-M   'P 1'
#
loop_
_entity.id
_entity.type
_entity.pdbx_description
1 polymer ?
#
loop_
_entity_poly.entity_id
_entity_poly.type
_entity_poly.pdbx_seq_one_letter_code
_entity_poly.pdbx_strand_id
1 'polypeptide(L)'
;MPRTKHIAAKKQKRKPSAAAEASPSPASPKTGSAVVGRTRKTGQATPSQGTSKKPHCFRPGTRSLQEIRKYQKTVTLLIPAASFIREVRTISYQLAPDINRWQAEALVAIQEQRII
;
A
#
# COMPACT_ATOMS: atom_id res chain seq x y z
N MET A 1 16.82 27.45 -27.64
CA MET A 1 17.83 27.18 -26.60
C MET A 1 17.58 25.79 -26.01
N PRO A 2 18.56 24.86 -26.02
CA PRO A 2 18.38 23.52 -25.46
C PRO A 2 18.42 23.54 -23.92
N ARG A 3 17.55 22.76 -23.29
CA ARG A 3 17.37 22.71 -21.83
C ARG A 3 18.25 21.62 -21.20
N THR A 4 19.36 22.01 -20.60
CA THR A 4 20.31 21.10 -19.94
C THR A 4 19.65 20.31 -18.80
N LYS A 5 19.73 18.97 -18.87
CA LYS A 5 19.31 18.08 -17.78
C LYS A 5 20.51 17.83 -16.85
N HIS A 6 20.49 18.38 -15.65
CA HIS A 6 21.46 18.01 -14.62
C HIS A 6 21.09 16.65 -14.02
N ILE A 7 21.94 15.64 -14.25
CA ILE A 7 21.82 14.32 -13.63
C ILE A 7 22.58 14.34 -12.30
N ALA A 8 21.92 13.98 -11.21
CA ALA A 8 22.53 13.98 -9.88
C ALA A 8 23.58 12.86 -9.74
N ALA A 9 24.78 13.22 -9.30
CA ALA A 9 25.89 12.27 -9.15
C ALA A 9 25.70 11.33 -7.95
N LYS A 10 25.69 10.02 -8.21
CA LYS A 10 25.57 8.96 -7.19
C LYS A 10 26.91 8.75 -6.47
N LYS A 11 27.08 9.28 -5.26
CA LYS A 11 28.26 9.00 -4.42
C LYS A 11 28.36 7.49 -4.13
N GLN A 12 29.40 6.85 -4.68
CA GLN A 12 29.77 5.47 -4.35
C GLN A 12 30.57 5.42 -3.05
N LYS A 13 30.21 4.51 -2.15
CA LYS A 13 30.92 4.26 -0.88
C LYS A 13 32.20 3.47 -1.17
N ARG A 14 33.37 4.11 -1.06
CA ARG A 14 34.68 3.46 -1.32
C ARG A 14 34.94 2.35 -0.29
N LYS A 15 35.27 1.15 -0.76
CA LYS A 15 35.98 0.12 0.04
C LYS A 15 37.48 0.42 -0.03
N PRO A 16 38.24 0.36 1.09
CA PRO A 16 39.68 0.17 1.05
C PRO A 16 40.01 -1.33 0.90
N SER A 17 41.15 -1.64 0.28
CA SER A 17 41.60 -3.00 -0.04
C SER A 17 43.10 -3.17 0.18
N ALA A 18 43.50 -4.16 1.00
CA ALA A 18 44.81 -4.87 1.02
C ALA A 18 46.11 -4.03 1.23
N ALA A 19 47.17 -4.50 1.90
CA ALA A 19 47.41 -5.69 2.73
C ALA A 19 48.73 -5.52 3.55
N ALA A 20 48.93 -6.42 4.53
CA ALA A 20 50.19 -6.74 5.24
C ALA A 20 50.83 -5.63 6.13
N GLU A 21 51.31 -5.87 7.34
CA GLU A 21 51.39 -7.07 8.20
C GLU A 21 50.66 -6.81 9.55
N ALA A 22 50.60 -7.66 10.59
CA ALA A 22 51.23 -8.97 10.88
C ALA A 22 50.26 -9.88 11.70
N SER A 23 50.78 -10.95 12.32
CA SER A 23 50.05 -11.88 13.22
C SER A 23 50.84 -12.10 14.53
N PRO A 24 50.24 -12.60 15.65
CA PRO A 24 49.63 -13.93 15.74
C PRO A 24 48.26 -14.01 16.47
N SER A 25 47.53 -15.09 16.21
CA SER A 25 46.35 -15.56 16.97
C SER A 25 46.79 -16.56 18.06
N PRO A 26 45.99 -16.89 19.12
CA PRO A 26 44.78 -17.70 18.93
C PRO A 26 43.63 -17.54 19.99
N ALA A 27 42.60 -18.37 19.78
CA ALA A 27 41.69 -18.98 20.78
C ALA A 27 40.45 -18.22 21.30
N SER A 28 39.28 -18.73 20.89
CA SER A 28 38.02 -18.71 21.66
C SER A 28 37.84 -20.05 22.42
N PRO A 29 36.71 -20.34 23.08
CA PRO A 29 36.29 -19.79 24.37
C PRO A 29 36.07 -20.90 25.43
N LYS A 30 36.15 -20.61 26.74
CA LYS A 30 35.71 -21.57 27.78
C LYS A 30 35.39 -20.94 29.15
N THR A 31 34.12 -21.07 29.51
CA THR A 31 33.55 -21.46 30.83
C THR A 31 34.39 -21.31 32.10
N GLY A 32 33.83 -20.60 33.09
CA GLY A 32 34.23 -20.64 34.50
C GLY A 32 33.09 -20.12 35.40
N SER A 33 32.40 -21.02 36.10
CA SER A 33 31.13 -20.74 36.81
C SER A 33 31.29 -20.44 38.30
N ALA A 34 30.42 -19.58 38.83
CA ALA A 34 29.89 -19.62 40.20
C ALA A 34 28.41 -19.17 40.13
N VAL A 35 27.34 -19.94 40.39
CA VAL A 35 27.03 -20.93 41.44
C VAL A 35 27.08 -20.28 42.84
N VAL A 36 25.99 -20.18 43.62
CA VAL A 36 24.57 -20.57 43.46
C VAL A 36 23.69 -19.69 44.39
N GLY A 37 22.42 -19.45 44.06
CA GLY A 37 21.51 -18.68 44.94
C GLY A 37 20.06 -18.66 44.44
N ARG A 38 19.29 -19.71 44.73
CA ARG A 38 18.03 -20.04 44.05
C ARG A 38 16.80 -19.52 44.81
N THR A 39 15.94 -18.72 44.15
CA THR A 39 14.51 -18.67 44.49
C THR A 39 13.64 -18.46 43.25
N ARG A 40 12.71 -19.39 43.00
CA ARG A 40 11.68 -19.22 41.97
C ARG A 40 10.60 -18.28 42.50
N LYS A 41 10.16 -17.31 41.70
CA LYS A 41 8.83 -16.70 41.88
C LYS A 41 8.20 -16.47 40.51
N THR A 42 7.03 -17.05 40.31
CA THR A 42 6.24 -16.97 39.08
C THR A 42 5.69 -15.56 38.91
N GLY A 43 6.53 -14.65 38.39
CA GLY A 43 6.11 -13.31 37.98
C GLY A 43 5.38 -13.42 36.65
N GLN A 44 4.05 -13.40 36.71
CA GLN A 44 3.19 -13.39 35.53
C GLN A 44 3.53 -12.14 34.70
N ALA A 45 4.13 -12.34 33.52
CA ALA A 45 4.49 -11.24 32.64
C ALA A 45 3.19 -10.60 32.13
N THR A 46 2.78 -9.51 32.76
CA THR A 46 1.67 -8.69 32.28
C THR A 46 1.99 -8.25 30.85
N PRO A 47 1.07 -8.41 29.89
CA PRO A 47 1.26 -7.82 28.58
C PRO A 47 1.35 -6.31 28.80
N SER A 48 2.53 -5.74 28.57
CA SER A 48 2.73 -4.29 28.62
C SER A 48 1.69 -3.69 27.68
N GLN A 49 0.77 -2.90 28.26
CA GLN A 49 -0.26 -2.15 27.53
C GLN A 49 0.44 -1.04 26.75
N GLY A 50 1.10 -1.46 25.66
CA GLY A 50 1.86 -0.59 24.79
C GLY A 50 0.92 0.42 24.18
N THR A 51 1.18 1.69 24.51
CA THR A 51 0.41 2.85 24.06
C THR A 51 -0.01 2.69 22.61
N SER A 52 -1.33 2.64 22.37
CA SER A 52 -1.89 2.40 21.04
C SER A 52 -1.38 3.48 20.09
N LYS A 53 -0.50 3.08 19.15
CA LYS A 53 0.11 3.99 18.19
C LYS A 53 -1.02 4.67 17.42
N LYS A 54 -1.02 6.02 17.43
CA LYS A 54 -2.04 6.83 16.75
C LYS A 54 -2.21 6.34 15.30
N PRO A 55 -3.45 6.18 14.82
CA PRO A 55 -3.71 5.62 13.50
C PRO A 55 -3.01 6.47 12.44
N HIS A 56 -2.29 5.82 11.52
CA HIS A 56 -1.51 6.50 10.50
C HIS A 56 -2.44 7.27 9.53
N CYS A 57 -2.46 8.59 9.65
CA CYS A 57 -3.14 9.47 8.72
C CYS A 57 -2.22 9.85 7.56
N PHE A 58 -2.72 9.74 6.33
CA PHE A 58 -1.99 10.19 5.15
C PHE A 58 -2.08 11.72 5.03
N ARG A 59 -1.02 12.37 4.53
CA ARG A 59 -1.04 13.82 4.26
C ARG A 59 -2.16 14.16 3.26
N PRO A 60 -2.83 15.33 3.38
CA PRO A 60 -3.89 15.73 2.44
C PRO A 60 -3.41 15.63 0.98
N GLY A 61 -4.30 15.22 0.08
CA GLY A 61 -3.99 14.94 -1.33
C GLY A 61 -3.31 13.58 -1.59
N THR A 62 -2.69 12.93 -0.60
CA THR A 62 -2.00 11.64 -0.81
C THR A 62 -2.96 10.53 -1.25
N ARG A 63 -4.12 10.39 -0.58
CA ARG A 63 -5.16 9.43 -1.00
C ARG A 63 -5.76 9.79 -2.34
N SER A 64 -6.07 11.06 -2.58
CA SER A 64 -6.63 11.55 -3.85
C SER A 64 -5.72 11.20 -5.04
N LEU A 65 -4.41 11.39 -4.90
CA LEU A 65 -3.43 11.00 -5.93
C LEU A 65 -3.31 9.48 -6.11
N GLN A 66 -3.53 8.68 -5.06
CA GLN A 66 -3.59 7.21 -5.17
C GLN A 66 -4.87 6.76 -5.88
N GLU A 67 -6.01 7.36 -5.57
CA GLU A 67 -7.32 7.09 -6.19
C GLU A 67 -7.32 7.48 -7.67
N ILE A 68 -6.84 8.68 -8.02
CA ILE A 68 -6.68 9.12 -9.42
C ILE A 68 -5.85 8.10 -10.22
N ARG A 69 -4.67 7.70 -9.70
CA ARG A 69 -3.80 6.71 -10.35
C ARG A 69 -4.44 5.32 -10.47
N LYS A 70 -5.29 4.95 -9.52
CA LYS A 70 -6.05 3.69 -9.56
C LYS A 70 -7.08 3.74 -10.69
N TYR A 71 -7.96 4.74 -10.68
CA TYR A 71 -9.06 4.85 -11.65
C TYR A 71 -8.60 5.19 -13.08
N GLN A 72 -7.47 5.88 -13.24
CA GLN A 72 -6.86 6.06 -14.57
C GLN A 72 -6.17 4.80 -15.12
N LYS A 73 -5.78 3.87 -14.25
CA LYS A 73 -5.18 2.59 -14.66
C LYS A 73 -6.23 1.53 -15.03
N THR A 74 -7.45 1.64 -14.50
CA THR A 74 -8.52 0.64 -14.69
C THR A 74 -9.84 1.31 -15.06
N VAL A 75 -10.39 0.98 -16.22
CA VAL A 75 -11.70 1.47 -16.72
C VAL A 75 -12.90 0.80 -16.03
N THR A 76 -12.87 0.70 -14.70
CA THR A 76 -13.98 0.15 -13.90
C THR A 76 -15.09 1.18 -13.75
N LEU A 77 -16.33 0.77 -13.99
CA LEU A 77 -17.53 1.58 -13.76
C LEU A 77 -17.58 2.09 -12.30
N LEU A 78 -17.57 3.42 -12.14
CA LEU A 78 -17.58 4.08 -10.82
C LEU A 78 -18.97 4.13 -10.18
N ILE A 79 -20.02 4.14 -11.01
CA ILE A 79 -21.42 4.18 -10.56
C ILE A 79 -21.91 2.74 -10.34
N PRO A 80 -22.45 2.39 -9.16
CA PRO A 80 -23.03 1.08 -8.91
C PRO A 80 -24.17 0.76 -9.88
N ALA A 81 -24.11 -0.40 -10.53
CA ALA A 81 -25.09 -0.83 -11.54
C ALA A 81 -26.54 -0.78 -11.01
N ALA A 82 -26.78 -1.15 -9.75
CA ALA A 82 -28.12 -1.13 -9.17
C ALA A 82 -28.75 0.27 -9.13
N SER A 83 -27.96 1.33 -8.91
CA SER A 83 -28.45 2.71 -8.95
C SER A 83 -28.69 3.16 -10.38
N PHE A 84 -27.74 2.86 -11.28
CA PHE A 84 -27.84 3.22 -12.70
C PHE A 84 -29.06 2.59 -13.39
N ILE A 85 -29.31 1.29 -13.15
CA ILE A 85 -30.46 0.57 -13.72
C ILE A 85 -31.80 1.14 -13.25
N ARG A 86 -31.87 1.66 -12.02
CA ARG A 86 -33.08 2.34 -11.52
C ARG A 86 -33.33 3.63 -12.29
N GLU A 87 -32.32 4.48 -12.45
CA GLU A 87 -32.43 5.73 -13.24
C GLU A 87 -32.84 5.46 -14.69
N VAL A 88 -32.19 4.50 -15.36
CA VAL A 88 -32.55 4.11 -16.74
C VAL A 88 -34.01 3.69 -16.82
N ARG A 89 -34.51 2.87 -15.87
CA ARG A 89 -35.92 2.45 -15.86
C ARG A 89 -36.88 3.61 -15.58
N THR A 90 -36.54 4.52 -14.66
CA THR A 90 -37.33 5.72 -14.37
C THR A 90 -37.50 6.59 -15.62
N ILE A 91 -36.40 6.88 -16.32
CA ILE A 91 -36.42 7.69 -17.55
C ILE A 91 -37.18 6.96 -18.67
N SER A 92 -36.96 5.65 -18.82
CA SER A 92 -37.63 4.85 -19.86
C SER A 92 -39.14 4.81 -19.67
N TYR A 93 -39.62 4.68 -18.43
CA TYR A 93 -41.05 4.71 -18.13
C TYR A 93 -41.72 6.06 -18.48
N GLN A 94 -40.97 7.17 -18.36
CA GLN A 94 -41.44 8.51 -18.74
C GLN A 94 -41.47 8.72 -20.27
N LEU A 95 -40.55 8.10 -21.01
CA LEU A 95 -40.38 8.32 -22.46
C LEU A 95 -41.13 7.29 -23.32
N ALA A 96 -41.13 6.03 -22.91
CA ALA A 96 -41.69 4.90 -23.66
C ALA A 96 -42.19 3.81 -22.67
N PRO A 97 -43.42 3.97 -22.11
CA PRO A 97 -43.93 3.10 -21.05
C PRO A 97 -44.10 1.62 -21.47
N ASP A 98 -44.18 1.34 -22.77
CA ASP A 98 -44.26 -0.02 -23.32
C ASP A 98 -42.94 -0.81 -23.17
N ILE A 99 -41.79 -0.12 -23.02
CA ILE A 99 -40.46 -0.74 -23.00
C ILE A 99 -40.04 -1.11 -21.56
N ASN A 100 -40.61 -2.21 -21.06
CA ASN A 100 -40.34 -2.72 -19.70
C ASN A 100 -39.19 -3.76 -19.62
N ARG A 101 -38.63 -4.20 -20.76
CA ARG A 101 -37.53 -5.19 -20.83
C ARG A 101 -36.26 -4.60 -21.42
N TRP A 102 -35.13 -4.95 -20.81
CA TRP A 102 -33.80 -4.43 -21.13
C TRP A 102 -32.78 -5.57 -21.21
N GLN A 103 -31.93 -5.56 -22.24
CA GLN A 103 -30.79 -6.47 -22.34
C GLN A 103 -29.65 -5.99 -21.44
N ALA A 104 -28.96 -6.91 -20.76
CA ALA A 104 -27.89 -6.57 -19.82
C ALA A 104 -26.74 -5.80 -20.51
N GLU A 105 -26.36 -6.22 -21.72
CA GLU A 105 -25.32 -5.54 -22.52
C GLU A 105 -25.74 -4.13 -22.94
N ALA A 106 -27.02 -3.89 -23.24
CA ALA A 106 -27.51 -2.56 -23.58
C ALA A 106 -27.38 -1.59 -22.38
N LEU A 107 -27.66 -2.07 -21.16
CA LEU A 107 -27.50 -1.28 -19.93
C LEU A 107 -26.03 -0.94 -19.67
N VAL A 108 -25.11 -1.89 -19.90
CA VAL A 108 -23.66 -1.64 -19.81
C VAL A 108 -23.21 -0.65 -20.88
N ALA A 109 -23.62 -0.85 -22.14
CA ALA A 109 -23.27 0.03 -23.25
C ALA A 109 -23.72 1.48 -23.00
N ILE A 110 -24.96 1.71 -22.52
CA ILE A 110 -25.44 3.06 -22.18
C ILE A 110 -24.57 3.70 -21.08
N GLN A 111 -24.08 2.89 -20.12
CA GLN A 111 -23.17 3.38 -19.07
C GLN A 111 -21.77 3.73 -19.60
N GLU A 112 -21.29 3.00 -20.63
CA GLU A 112 -19.98 3.20 -21.25
C GLU A 112 -19.95 4.32 -22.31
N GLN A 113 -21.06 4.56 -23.03
CA GLN A 113 -21.15 5.57 -24.11
C GLN A 113 -20.83 7.01 -23.66
N ARG A 114 -20.83 7.31 -22.36
CA ARG A 114 -20.54 8.65 -21.82
C ARG A 114 -19.04 8.94 -21.59
N ILE A 115 -18.15 8.03 -21.98
CA ILE A 115 -16.69 8.11 -21.69
C ILE A 115 -15.85 8.50 -22.93
N ILE A 116 -16.49 8.78 -24.07
CA ILE A 116 -15.86 9.28 -25.32
C ILE A 116 -16.22 10.77 -25.50
#